data_AF-A0A556MRZ0-F1
#
_entry.id   AF-A0A556MRZ0-F1
#
_cell.length_a   1.000
_cell.length_b   1.000
_cell.length_c   1.000
_cell.angle_alpha   90.00
_cell.angle_beta   90.00
_cell.angle_gamma   90.00
#
_symmetry.space_group_name_H-M   'P 1'
#
loop_
_entity.id
_entity.type
_entity.pdbx_description
1 polymer ?
#
loop_
_entity_poly.entity_id
_entity_poly.type
_entity_poly.pdbx_seq_one_letter_code
_entity_poly.pdbx_strand_id
1 'polypeptide(L)'
;MPFKKYRKFCLPGILFTLLLISFTTTKKKPSFLKADPKNGGLYLPGGFEAITVADSLSGRARHLAVNANGDIYVKLRFPDDTSGNVALRDTNNDGKADIIKRFGNYEDKGSYGTSMRIHNGYLYFSSETNVYREKLNPATLISDGPPELILHDENGQHEHDAKPIAFDNAGHMYVAFGAPSNACQVANRVPGSLGIKGCPLLAEYGGIWRFDENRAGQTQKDGKRYATGLRSVVAMDWNQQENCLYVVAHGRDDLRLQFPGKYTAWQSAVLPAEEFLKIREGTDAGWPYYYYDPFLKKRMLNPEYGGDGKKEGNGAKFIKPIFSFPAHWAPNDLFFYTGTQFPARYKNGAFVAFHGSTDRSPYPQAGFFICFVPFKNGQPTGSWEIFADGFSGRDTVVSASDAVYRPMGIAMGADGSLYISETEKGRIWRIVYKGDKSKFGQPQLAKMKLRKKLPSFRTPNPVRDNLMKGMLNGGTKIYNTYCVNCHQQNGKGDGNMYPPLSGSEWVTGGKYMEKEQSITVLLQGLNGPIKVKGLPYDNTMPQHSFLSDGDIAQVLTYVRNNFGNNSSLVTTDEVKTVRNSLGLSKK
;
A
#
# COMPACT_ATOMS: atom_id res chain seq x y z
N MET A 1 -0.74 96.61 45.00
CA MET A 1 -0.78 95.14 44.82
C MET A 1 -1.86 94.59 45.74
N PRO A 2 -3.06 94.34 45.21
CA PRO A 2 -3.61 92.97 45.24
C PRO A 2 -4.56 92.65 44.05
N PHE A 3 -5.03 91.40 44.00
CA PHE A 3 -6.15 90.83 43.21
C PHE A 3 -6.05 90.75 41.67
N LYS A 4 -5.99 89.52 41.14
CA LYS A 4 -6.60 89.14 39.85
C LYS A 4 -7.47 87.90 40.01
N LYS A 5 -8.73 88.05 39.60
CA LYS A 5 -9.81 87.05 39.56
C LYS A 5 -9.54 85.99 38.50
N TYR A 6 -9.75 84.71 38.84
CA TYR A 6 -9.87 83.62 37.85
C TYR A 6 -11.32 83.52 37.35
N ARG A 7 -11.51 83.58 36.02
CA ARG A 7 -12.77 83.33 35.32
C ARG A 7 -12.94 81.82 35.10
N LYS A 8 -14.10 81.29 35.49
CA LYS A 8 -14.60 79.95 35.13
C LYS A 8 -15.05 79.95 33.66
N PHE A 9 -14.65 78.93 32.90
CA PHE A 9 -15.28 78.54 31.64
C PHE A 9 -15.85 77.12 31.82
N CYS A 10 -17.17 76.97 31.66
CA CYS A 10 -17.86 75.69 31.56
C CYS A 10 -17.82 75.20 30.10
N LEU A 11 -17.40 73.95 29.88
CA LEU A 11 -17.71 73.19 28.67
C LEU A 11 -18.85 72.20 28.95
N PRO A 12 -19.79 71.97 28.02
CA PRO A 12 -20.85 70.99 28.20
C PRO A 12 -20.35 69.57 27.87
N GLY A 13 -20.63 68.63 28.76
CA GLY A 13 -20.32 67.21 28.56
C GLY A 13 -21.29 66.56 27.57
N ILE A 14 -20.74 65.95 26.52
CA ILE A 14 -21.46 65.06 25.60
C ILE A 14 -21.43 63.65 26.18
N LEU A 15 -22.61 63.11 26.50
CA LEU A 15 -22.79 61.74 27.00
C LEU A 15 -22.73 60.76 25.82
N PHE A 16 -21.67 59.96 25.73
CA PHE A 16 -21.55 58.87 24.75
C PHE A 16 -22.10 57.59 25.37
N THR A 17 -23.34 57.21 25.03
CA THR A 17 -23.92 55.91 25.37
C THR A 17 -23.32 54.82 24.48
N LEU A 18 -22.35 54.06 25.01
CA LEU A 18 -21.87 52.82 24.39
C LEU A 18 -22.95 51.73 24.51
N LEU A 19 -23.58 51.37 23.39
CA LEU A 19 -24.41 50.17 23.29
C LEU A 19 -23.48 48.94 23.19
N LEU A 20 -23.30 48.23 24.30
CA LEU A 20 -22.65 46.92 24.33
C LEU A 20 -23.61 45.87 23.73
N ILE A 21 -23.48 45.60 22.43
CA ILE A 21 -24.10 44.44 21.78
C ILE A 21 -23.33 43.21 22.24
N SER A 22 -23.87 42.52 23.25
CA SER A 22 -23.36 41.23 23.70
C SER A 22 -23.69 40.18 22.65
N PHE A 23 -22.74 39.85 21.78
CA PHE A 23 -22.80 38.64 20.96
C PHE A 23 -22.70 37.43 21.91
N THR A 24 -23.85 36.89 22.32
CA THR A 24 -23.92 35.55 22.91
C THR A 24 -23.56 34.55 21.82
N THR A 25 -22.27 34.29 21.65
CA THR A 25 -21.81 33.08 20.97
C THR A 25 -22.37 31.91 21.78
N THR A 26 -23.34 31.21 21.21
CA THR A 26 -23.73 29.89 21.69
C THR A 26 -22.50 29.00 21.57
N LYS A 27 -21.73 28.86 22.67
CA LYS A 27 -20.72 27.82 22.80
C LYS A 27 -21.46 26.50 22.62
N LYS A 28 -21.47 25.94 21.39
CA LYS A 28 -21.84 24.55 21.14
C LYS A 28 -21.07 23.73 22.18
N LYS A 29 -21.78 23.02 23.04
CA LYS A 29 -21.15 22.08 23.99
C LYS A 29 -20.19 21.20 23.17
N PRO A 30 -18.93 21.00 23.63
CA PRO A 30 -18.04 20.09 22.94
C PRO A 30 -18.72 18.72 22.88
N SER A 31 -19.05 18.29 21.67
CA SER A 31 -19.46 16.92 21.41
C SER A 31 -18.30 16.04 21.84
N PHE A 32 -18.53 15.19 22.84
CA PHE A 32 -17.53 14.21 23.22
C PHE A 32 -17.49 13.16 22.13
N LEU A 33 -16.39 13.13 21.37
CA LEU A 33 -16.10 12.08 20.39
C LEU A 33 -16.40 10.70 21.01
N LYS A 34 -17.44 10.04 20.53
CA LYS A 34 -17.88 8.75 21.07
C LYS A 34 -17.24 7.64 20.25
N ALA A 35 -16.39 6.85 20.90
CA ALA A 35 -15.78 5.70 20.26
C ALA A 35 -16.82 4.66 19.87
N ASP A 36 -16.57 3.97 18.77
CA ASP A 36 -17.44 2.88 18.34
C ASP A 36 -17.25 1.66 19.24
N PRO A 37 -18.30 0.83 19.41
CA PRO A 37 -18.19 -0.43 20.11
C PRO A 37 -17.02 -1.27 19.57
N LYS A 38 -16.19 -1.78 20.49
CA LYS A 38 -14.99 -2.57 20.15
C LYS A 38 -14.08 -1.86 19.12
N ASN A 39 -13.98 -0.54 19.18
CA ASN A 39 -13.14 0.29 18.30
C ASN A 39 -13.39 0.05 16.81
N GLY A 40 -14.65 -0.18 16.41
CA GLY A 40 -14.98 -0.45 15.01
C GLY A 40 -14.29 -1.69 14.43
N GLY A 41 -13.95 -2.67 15.30
CA GLY A 41 -13.25 -3.90 14.95
C GLY A 41 -11.74 -3.90 15.19
N LEU A 42 -11.16 -2.75 15.59
CA LEU A 42 -9.72 -2.63 15.79
C LEU A 42 -9.26 -3.04 17.20
N TYR A 43 -8.14 -3.74 17.27
CA TYR A 43 -7.35 -3.92 18.48
C TYR A 43 -6.30 -2.83 18.58
N LEU A 44 -6.30 -2.09 19.70
CA LEU A 44 -5.42 -0.95 19.95
C LEU A 44 -4.73 -1.07 21.32
N PRO A 45 -3.58 -0.40 21.54
CA PRO A 45 -3.01 -0.23 22.87
C PRO A 45 -3.99 0.40 23.85
N GLY A 46 -3.85 0.09 25.14
CA GLY A 46 -4.74 0.61 26.19
C GLY A 46 -4.78 2.15 26.20
N GLY A 47 -5.97 2.71 26.34
CA GLY A 47 -6.22 4.16 26.33
C GLY A 47 -6.43 4.76 24.93
N PHE A 48 -6.21 4.00 23.86
CA PHE A 48 -6.63 4.38 22.52
C PHE A 48 -8.04 3.88 22.21
N GLU A 49 -8.77 4.69 21.46
CA GLU A 49 -10.11 4.39 20.99
C GLU A 49 -10.24 4.75 19.50
N ALA A 50 -11.14 4.07 18.78
CA ALA A 50 -11.40 4.36 17.37
C ALA A 50 -12.85 4.77 17.11
N ILE A 51 -13.02 5.62 16.11
CA ILE A 51 -14.28 6.10 15.56
C ILE A 51 -14.25 5.81 14.06
N THR A 52 -15.29 5.19 13.53
CA THR A 52 -15.51 4.98 12.12
C THR A 52 -16.06 6.27 11.52
N VAL A 53 -15.19 6.98 10.80
CA VAL A 53 -15.50 8.23 10.11
C VAL A 53 -16.47 7.98 8.96
N ALA A 54 -16.19 6.94 8.19
CA ALA A 54 -17.02 6.44 7.10
C ALA A 54 -16.92 4.91 7.07
N ASP A 55 -18.05 4.22 6.98
CA ASP A 55 -18.07 2.75 7.06
C ASP A 55 -17.64 2.06 5.76
N SER A 56 -17.96 2.70 4.63
CA SER A 56 -17.57 2.30 3.29
C SER A 56 -17.56 3.52 2.38
N LEU A 57 -16.68 3.52 1.39
CA LEU A 57 -16.66 4.52 0.33
C LEU A 57 -16.83 3.81 -1.01
N SER A 58 -17.80 4.24 -1.80
CA SER A 58 -17.89 3.83 -3.20
C SER A 58 -16.57 4.20 -3.90
N GLY A 59 -16.02 3.31 -4.72
CA GLY A 59 -14.69 3.45 -5.31
C GLY A 59 -13.54 2.95 -4.43
N ARG A 60 -13.79 2.70 -3.14
CA ARG A 60 -12.85 2.21 -2.10
C ARG A 60 -11.65 3.14 -1.85
N ALA A 61 -11.19 3.22 -0.62
CA ALA A 61 -10.18 4.20 -0.22
C ALA A 61 -8.75 3.71 -0.51
N ARG A 62 -7.89 4.65 -0.92
CA ARG A 62 -6.42 4.50 -0.97
C ARG A 62 -5.81 5.41 0.10
N HIS A 63 -4.88 6.31 -0.23
CA HIS A 63 -4.35 7.24 0.75
C HIS A 63 -5.34 8.37 1.06
N LEU A 64 -5.11 9.06 2.17
CA LEU A 64 -5.91 10.17 2.64
C LEU A 64 -5.03 11.29 3.20
N ALA A 65 -5.58 12.50 3.26
CA ALA A 65 -5.02 13.64 3.95
C ALA A 65 -6.12 14.35 4.75
N VAL A 66 -5.74 14.99 5.86
CA VAL A 66 -6.68 15.72 6.72
C VAL A 66 -6.24 17.17 6.80
N ASN A 67 -7.13 18.07 6.44
CA ASN A 67 -6.89 19.51 6.46
C ASN A 67 -7.01 20.08 7.87
N ALA A 68 -6.47 21.28 8.07
CA ALA A 68 -6.47 21.95 9.37
C ALA A 68 -7.89 22.24 9.91
N ASN A 69 -8.87 22.39 9.02
CA ASN A 69 -10.28 22.58 9.37
C ASN A 69 -11.04 21.28 9.67
N GLY A 70 -10.38 20.11 9.55
CA GLY A 70 -10.97 18.80 9.78
C GLY A 70 -11.52 18.10 8.53
N ASP A 71 -11.52 18.75 7.37
CA ASP A 71 -11.91 18.08 6.11
C ASP A 71 -10.94 16.95 5.78
N ILE A 72 -11.48 15.84 5.26
CA ILE A 72 -10.72 14.65 4.93
C ILE A 72 -10.81 14.43 3.43
N TYR A 73 -9.66 14.33 2.76
CA TYR A 73 -9.56 14.04 1.34
C TYR A 73 -8.99 12.64 1.15
N VAL A 74 -9.56 11.88 0.23
CA VAL A 74 -9.26 10.46 0.07
C VAL A 74 -9.12 10.15 -1.40
N LYS A 75 -8.00 9.54 -1.78
CA LYS A 75 -7.80 8.97 -3.12
C LYS A 75 -8.65 7.69 -3.24
N LEU A 76 -9.33 7.50 -4.36
CA LEU A 76 -10.09 6.26 -4.60
C LEU A 76 -9.26 5.22 -5.35
N ARG A 77 -9.50 3.94 -5.07
CA ARG A 77 -8.90 2.81 -5.81
C ARG A 77 -9.54 2.67 -7.19
N PHE A 78 -10.85 2.85 -7.27
CA PHE A 78 -11.62 2.73 -8.50
C PHE A 78 -12.25 4.10 -8.79
N PRO A 79 -11.52 4.96 -9.54
CA PRO A 79 -12.10 6.17 -10.07
C PRO A 79 -13.21 5.81 -11.09
N ASP A 80 -14.20 6.69 -11.22
CA ASP A 80 -15.24 6.61 -12.25
C ASP A 80 -15.11 7.78 -13.23
N ASP A 81 -16.02 7.83 -14.21
CA ASP A 81 -16.03 8.84 -15.28
C ASP A 81 -16.17 10.27 -14.76
N THR A 82 -16.60 10.45 -13.51
CA THR A 82 -16.86 11.77 -12.91
C THR A 82 -15.83 12.17 -11.86
N SER A 83 -15.09 11.21 -11.30
CA SER A 83 -14.26 11.47 -10.12
C SER A 83 -13.26 10.37 -9.84
N GLY A 84 -12.13 10.72 -9.23
CA GLY A 84 -11.20 9.75 -8.67
C GLY A 84 -10.80 9.99 -7.22
N ASN A 85 -11.42 10.98 -6.58
CA ASN A 85 -11.21 11.30 -5.18
C ASN A 85 -12.55 11.52 -4.47
N VAL A 86 -12.52 11.51 -3.14
CA VAL A 86 -13.66 11.87 -2.29
C VAL A 86 -13.23 12.76 -1.13
N ALA A 87 -14.03 13.78 -0.84
CA ALA A 87 -13.89 14.71 0.27
C ALA A 87 -14.98 14.44 1.30
N LEU A 88 -14.63 14.43 2.59
CA LEU A 88 -15.53 14.16 3.70
C LEU A 88 -15.50 15.33 4.68
N ARG A 89 -16.66 15.68 5.25
CA ARG A 89 -16.78 16.71 6.29
C ARG A 89 -17.72 16.25 7.41
N ASP A 90 -17.25 16.45 8.64
CA ASP A 90 -18.03 16.35 9.87
C ASP A 90 -18.56 17.75 10.23
N THR A 91 -19.88 17.94 10.20
CA THR A 91 -20.55 19.22 10.46
C THR A 91 -21.01 19.38 11.90
N ASN A 92 -21.02 18.29 12.66
CA ASN A 92 -21.57 18.22 14.00
C ASN A 92 -20.50 17.94 15.08
N ASN A 93 -19.26 17.63 14.67
CA ASN A 93 -18.09 17.28 15.47
C ASN A 93 -18.23 15.98 16.29
N ASP A 94 -18.98 14.99 15.83
CA ASP A 94 -19.07 13.66 16.45
C ASP A 94 -17.96 12.69 15.99
N GLY A 95 -17.14 13.10 15.04
CA GLY A 95 -16.06 12.32 14.44
C GLY A 95 -16.48 11.50 13.22
N LYS A 96 -17.72 11.65 12.74
CA LYS A 96 -18.26 10.94 11.58
C LYS A 96 -18.54 11.91 10.43
N ALA A 97 -18.40 11.43 9.21
CA ALA A 97 -18.66 12.25 8.03
C ALA A 97 -20.18 12.42 7.83
N ASP A 98 -20.65 13.67 7.81
CA ASP A 98 -22.01 14.04 7.44
C ASP A 98 -22.13 14.30 5.93
N ILE A 99 -21.05 14.82 5.34
CA ILE A 99 -20.95 15.13 3.91
C ILE A 99 -19.88 14.25 3.30
N ILE A 100 -20.20 13.62 2.17
CA ILE A 100 -19.27 12.85 1.34
C ILE A 100 -19.46 13.32 -0.10
N LYS A 101 -18.45 13.98 -0.68
CA LYS A 101 -18.51 14.57 -2.03
C LYS A 101 -17.35 14.07 -2.89
N ARG A 102 -17.67 13.50 -4.04
CA ARG A 102 -16.68 13.06 -5.04
C ARG A 102 -16.12 14.25 -5.83
N PHE A 103 -14.85 14.18 -6.21
CA PHE A 103 -14.16 15.23 -6.96
C PHE A 103 -12.92 14.68 -7.71
N GLY A 104 -12.23 15.59 -8.41
CA GLY A 104 -11.01 15.28 -9.15
C GLY A 104 -11.32 14.43 -10.37
N ASN A 105 -11.92 15.03 -11.41
CA ASN A 105 -12.11 14.36 -12.68
C ASN A 105 -10.84 14.50 -13.54
N TYR A 106 -10.16 13.40 -13.80
CA TYR A 106 -8.99 13.28 -14.67
C TYR A 106 -9.09 12.01 -15.52
N GLU A 107 -8.48 12.00 -16.70
CA GLU A 107 -8.62 10.90 -17.68
C GLU A 107 -7.96 9.59 -17.24
N ASP A 108 -6.88 9.65 -16.48
CA ASP A 108 -6.16 8.46 -16.01
C ASP A 108 -6.95 7.74 -14.89
N LYS A 109 -7.75 6.74 -15.28
CA LYS A 109 -8.61 5.97 -14.39
C LYS A 109 -7.96 4.68 -13.84
N GLY A 110 -6.63 4.61 -13.84
CA GLY A 110 -5.87 3.49 -13.30
C GLY A 110 -6.18 3.17 -11.83
N SER A 111 -6.11 1.89 -11.48
CA SER A 111 -6.48 1.42 -10.12
C SER A 111 -5.35 1.50 -9.10
N TYR A 112 -4.13 1.82 -9.55
CA TYR A 112 -2.95 1.92 -8.68
C TYR A 112 -2.69 3.32 -8.13
N GLY A 113 -3.48 4.35 -8.48
CA GLY A 113 -3.34 5.68 -7.89
C GLY A 113 -3.34 5.63 -6.35
N THR A 114 -2.37 6.29 -5.74
CA THR A 114 -2.07 6.13 -4.31
C THR A 114 -2.15 7.43 -3.54
N SER A 115 -1.36 8.44 -3.89
CA SER A 115 -1.08 9.58 -3.02
C SER A 115 -2.27 10.50 -2.74
N MET A 116 -2.28 11.05 -1.53
CA MET A 116 -3.12 12.16 -1.09
C MET A 116 -2.36 12.92 0.01
N ARG A 117 -1.96 14.16 -0.23
CA ARG A 117 -1.11 14.98 0.66
C ARG A 117 -1.53 16.43 0.63
N ILE A 118 -1.42 17.12 1.77
CA ILE A 118 -1.58 18.57 1.83
C ILE A 118 -0.20 19.19 2.04
N HIS A 119 0.18 20.11 1.15
CA HIS A 119 1.46 20.81 1.20
C HIS A 119 1.32 22.23 0.67
N ASN A 120 1.86 23.22 1.40
CA ASN A 120 1.86 24.65 1.02
C ASN A 120 0.50 25.20 0.55
N GLY A 121 -0.61 24.78 1.19
CA GLY A 121 -1.96 25.23 0.87
C GLY A 121 -2.60 24.55 -0.35
N TYR A 122 -1.96 23.52 -0.90
CA TYR A 122 -2.48 22.69 -1.98
C TYR A 122 -2.74 21.27 -1.51
N LEU A 123 -3.76 20.66 -2.11
CA LEU A 123 -4.03 19.23 -2.04
C LEU A 123 -3.38 18.56 -3.25
N TYR A 124 -2.39 17.72 -3.02
CA TYR A 124 -1.73 16.89 -4.02
C TYR A 124 -2.30 15.48 -4.00
N PHE A 125 -2.53 14.90 -5.17
CA PHE A 125 -2.94 13.51 -5.32
C PHE A 125 -2.40 12.93 -6.61
N SER A 126 -2.29 11.60 -6.69
CA SER A 126 -1.80 10.93 -7.89
C SER A 126 -2.81 9.96 -8.48
N SER A 127 -2.84 9.88 -9.81
CA SER A 127 -3.34 8.73 -10.55
C SER A 127 -2.19 7.73 -10.76
N GLU A 128 -2.30 6.87 -11.76
CA GLU A 128 -1.30 5.84 -12.06
C GLU A 128 -0.08 6.41 -12.79
N THR A 129 -0.33 7.37 -13.67
CA THR A 129 0.66 8.05 -14.52
C THR A 129 0.79 9.55 -14.24
N ASN A 130 -0.04 10.13 -13.37
CA ASN A 130 -0.02 11.58 -13.15
C ASN A 130 0.02 11.97 -11.67
N VAL A 131 0.64 13.13 -11.40
CA VAL A 131 0.50 13.88 -10.15
C VAL A 131 -0.26 15.17 -10.43
N TYR A 132 -1.29 15.41 -9.65
CA TYR A 132 -2.13 16.58 -9.71
C TYR A 132 -2.06 17.39 -8.42
N ARG A 133 -2.43 18.67 -8.50
CA ARG A 133 -2.77 19.46 -7.32
C ARG A 133 -4.01 20.33 -7.50
N GLU A 134 -4.65 20.66 -6.39
CA GLU A 134 -5.73 21.65 -6.31
C GLU A 134 -5.46 22.61 -5.15
N LYS A 135 -5.74 23.90 -5.35
CA LYS A 135 -5.58 24.89 -4.28
C LYS A 135 -6.70 24.72 -3.25
N LEU A 136 -6.35 24.61 -1.97
CA LEU A 136 -7.34 24.52 -0.91
C LEU A 136 -7.96 25.89 -0.63
N ASN A 137 -9.28 25.90 -0.45
CA ASN A 137 -10.03 27.09 -0.08
C ASN A 137 -10.78 26.82 1.24
N PRO A 138 -10.52 27.59 2.33
CA PRO A 138 -11.23 27.40 3.58
C PRO A 138 -12.77 27.54 3.49
N ALA A 139 -13.28 28.25 2.48
CA ALA A 139 -14.71 28.48 2.27
C ALA A 139 -15.43 27.31 1.57
N THR A 140 -14.71 26.45 0.85
CA THR A 140 -15.32 25.34 0.08
C THR A 140 -14.74 24.00 0.52
N LEU A 141 -15.50 22.91 0.33
CA LEU A 141 -14.99 21.56 0.63
C LEU A 141 -14.07 21.05 -0.49
N ILE A 142 -14.42 21.36 -1.74
CA ILE A 142 -13.66 20.98 -2.93
C ILE A 142 -13.46 22.22 -3.82
N SER A 143 -12.47 22.17 -4.70
CA SER A 143 -12.30 23.15 -5.77
C SER A 143 -13.39 22.95 -6.83
N ASP A 144 -13.83 24.04 -7.47
CA ASP A 144 -14.77 23.99 -8.60
C ASP A 144 -14.06 23.87 -9.97
N GLY A 145 -12.74 24.12 -10.02
CA GLY A 145 -11.93 24.03 -11.23
C GLY A 145 -11.24 22.67 -11.42
N PRO A 146 -10.76 22.36 -12.65
CA PRO A 146 -10.01 21.13 -12.89
C PRO A 146 -8.69 21.11 -12.10
N PRO A 147 -8.20 19.92 -11.73
CA PRO A 147 -6.89 19.81 -11.10
C PRO A 147 -5.76 20.26 -12.03
N GLU A 148 -4.75 20.90 -11.46
CA GLU A 148 -3.52 21.27 -12.18
C GLU A 148 -2.60 20.05 -12.29
N LEU A 149 -2.17 19.72 -13.51
CA LEU A 149 -1.21 18.64 -13.76
C LEU A 149 0.21 19.09 -13.41
N ILE A 150 0.85 18.40 -12.48
CA ILE A 150 2.22 18.71 -11.99
C ILE A 150 3.27 17.82 -12.64
N LEU A 151 2.99 16.52 -12.75
CA LEU A 151 3.89 15.54 -13.34
C LEU A 151 3.10 14.56 -14.19
N HIS A 152 3.58 14.28 -15.39
CA HIS A 152 3.12 13.21 -16.26
C HIS A 152 4.24 12.17 -16.47
N ASP A 153 3.93 10.91 -16.23
CA ASP A 153 4.78 9.76 -16.52
C ASP A 153 4.50 9.27 -17.95
N GLU A 154 5.37 9.67 -18.88
CA GLU A 154 5.27 9.33 -20.31
C GLU A 154 5.48 7.82 -20.59
N ASN A 155 5.90 7.05 -19.59
CA ASN A 155 6.14 5.60 -19.72
C ASN A 155 4.86 4.76 -19.73
N GLY A 156 3.72 5.34 -19.35
CA GLY A 156 2.44 4.65 -19.30
C GLY A 156 2.29 3.67 -18.12
N GLN A 157 1.18 2.94 -18.14
CA GLN A 157 0.80 1.98 -17.09
C GLN A 157 1.66 0.71 -17.14
N HIS A 158 2.04 0.21 -15.98
CA HIS A 158 2.91 -0.96 -15.85
C HIS A 158 2.87 -1.55 -14.42
N GLU A 159 3.51 -2.70 -14.21
CA GLU A 159 3.36 -3.53 -13.00
C GLU A 159 3.49 -2.80 -11.63
N HIS A 160 4.36 -1.79 -11.51
CA HIS A 160 4.58 -1.04 -10.27
C HIS A 160 4.53 0.47 -10.50
N ASP A 161 3.39 0.96 -10.95
CA ASP A 161 3.17 2.35 -11.37
C ASP A 161 2.64 3.27 -10.27
N ALA A 162 2.46 2.79 -9.03
CA ALA A 162 2.08 3.63 -7.89
C ALA A 162 2.97 4.88 -7.77
N LYS A 163 2.35 6.05 -7.60
CA LYS A 163 3.04 7.35 -7.50
C LYS A 163 2.90 7.97 -6.11
N PRO A 164 3.60 7.46 -5.07
CA PRO A 164 3.65 8.17 -3.79
C PRO A 164 4.43 9.47 -3.93
N ILE A 165 4.13 10.44 -3.06
CA ILE A 165 4.70 11.80 -3.11
C ILE A 165 5.20 12.20 -1.73
N ALA A 166 6.39 12.79 -1.67
CA ALA A 166 6.94 13.45 -0.48
C ALA A 166 7.52 14.81 -0.86
N PHE A 167 7.59 15.73 0.11
CA PHE A 167 8.09 17.10 -0.08
C PHE A 167 9.16 17.41 0.94
N ASP A 168 10.25 18.06 0.51
CA ASP A 168 11.25 18.61 1.43
C ASP A 168 10.95 20.07 1.78
N ASN A 169 11.82 20.69 2.59
CA ASN A 169 11.70 22.11 2.97
C ASN A 169 12.42 23.06 2.01
N ALA A 170 12.90 22.57 0.86
CA ALA A 170 13.67 23.32 -0.12
C ALA A 170 12.91 23.53 -1.44
N GLY A 171 11.61 23.21 -1.46
CA GLY A 171 10.76 23.36 -2.63
C GLY A 171 10.84 22.19 -3.61
N HIS A 172 11.26 21.01 -3.16
CA HIS A 172 11.30 19.83 -4.01
C HIS A 172 10.22 18.81 -3.69
N MET A 173 9.68 18.22 -4.77
CA MET A 173 8.79 17.07 -4.74
C MET A 173 9.55 15.80 -5.13
N TYR A 174 9.35 14.71 -4.41
CA TYR A 174 9.95 13.40 -4.67
C TYR A 174 8.87 12.41 -5.10
N VAL A 175 9.09 11.73 -6.23
CA VAL A 175 8.15 10.76 -6.81
C VAL A 175 8.90 9.49 -7.20
N ALA A 176 8.32 8.35 -6.84
CA ALA A 176 8.86 7.04 -7.23
C ALA A 176 8.37 6.62 -8.62
N PHE A 177 9.25 5.96 -9.38
CA PHE A 177 8.94 5.27 -10.63
C PHE A 177 9.32 3.81 -10.43
N GLY A 178 8.33 2.95 -10.13
CA GLY A 178 8.55 1.53 -9.87
C GLY A 178 8.86 0.76 -11.16
N ALA A 179 9.36 -0.47 -11.02
CA ALA A 179 9.80 -1.26 -12.16
C ALA A 179 8.62 -1.85 -12.96
N PRO A 180 8.70 -1.98 -14.30
CA PRO A 180 7.75 -2.79 -15.08
C PRO A 180 8.08 -4.30 -15.02
N SER A 181 8.78 -4.74 -13.97
CA SER A 181 9.17 -6.15 -13.79
C SER A 181 9.41 -6.51 -12.33
N ASN A 182 9.44 -7.80 -12.03
CA ASN A 182 9.78 -8.31 -10.69
C ASN A 182 11.29 -8.21 -10.40
N ALA A 183 12.14 -8.64 -11.34
CA ALA A 183 13.59 -8.73 -11.17
C ALA A 183 14.40 -8.46 -12.46
N CYS A 184 13.89 -7.64 -13.38
CA CYS A 184 14.55 -7.28 -14.65
C CYS A 184 15.03 -8.49 -15.47
N GLN A 185 14.08 -9.38 -15.74
CA GLN A 185 14.30 -10.66 -16.41
C GLN A 185 14.12 -10.54 -17.93
N VAL A 186 14.74 -11.45 -18.69
CA VAL A 186 14.52 -11.57 -20.14
C VAL A 186 13.03 -11.86 -20.42
N ALA A 187 12.44 -12.80 -19.67
CA ALA A 187 11.01 -13.02 -19.64
C ALA A 187 10.49 -12.81 -18.21
N ASN A 188 9.67 -11.77 -17.99
CA ASN A 188 9.18 -11.39 -16.66
C ASN A 188 8.36 -12.54 -16.03
N ARG A 189 8.64 -12.87 -14.76
CA ARG A 189 7.92 -13.87 -13.97
C ARG A 189 7.90 -15.32 -14.52
N VAL A 190 8.64 -15.62 -15.59
CA VAL A 190 8.74 -16.98 -16.13
C VAL A 190 9.75 -17.81 -15.32
N PRO A 191 9.40 -19.04 -14.87
CA PRO A 191 10.32 -19.89 -14.13
C PRO A 191 11.64 -20.16 -14.86
N GLY A 192 12.76 -20.00 -14.14
CA GLY A 192 14.12 -20.15 -14.69
C GLY A 192 14.61 -18.99 -15.57
N SER A 193 13.80 -17.96 -15.82
CA SER A 193 14.19 -16.80 -16.63
C SER A 193 15.35 -16.04 -16.00
N LEU A 194 16.40 -15.82 -16.80
CA LEU A 194 17.60 -15.11 -16.37
C LEU A 194 17.40 -13.60 -16.36
N GLY A 195 18.18 -12.91 -15.54
CA GLY A 195 18.23 -11.46 -15.46
C GLY A 195 19.02 -10.85 -16.61
N ILE A 196 18.63 -9.66 -17.04
CA ILE A 196 19.37 -8.89 -18.06
C ILE A 196 20.58 -8.23 -17.39
N LYS A 197 21.79 -8.60 -17.81
CA LYS A 197 23.03 -7.96 -17.32
C LYS A 197 23.07 -6.51 -17.80
N GLY A 198 23.31 -5.56 -16.88
CA GLY A 198 23.20 -4.14 -17.20
C GLY A 198 21.74 -3.73 -17.42
N CYS A 199 20.87 -4.17 -16.49
CA CYS A 199 19.42 -3.98 -16.55
C CYS A 199 19.03 -2.61 -17.12
N PRO A 200 18.38 -2.56 -18.31
CA PRO A 200 18.03 -1.31 -18.97
C PRO A 200 16.99 -0.51 -18.18
N LEU A 201 16.15 -1.19 -17.40
CA LEU A 201 15.10 -0.54 -16.61
C LEU A 201 15.63 0.47 -15.59
N LEU A 202 16.88 0.34 -15.11
CA LEU A 202 17.46 1.27 -14.12
C LEU A 202 17.65 2.70 -14.66
N ALA A 203 17.54 2.90 -15.97
CA ALA A 203 17.56 4.23 -16.57
C ALA A 203 16.34 5.06 -16.15
N GLU A 204 15.15 4.45 -16.16
CA GLU A 204 13.84 5.12 -16.07
C GLU A 204 12.98 4.58 -14.92
N TYR A 205 13.34 3.46 -14.30
CA TYR A 205 12.53 2.79 -13.29
C TYR A 205 13.37 2.28 -12.13
N GLY A 206 12.67 1.74 -11.13
CA GLY A 206 13.29 1.17 -9.95
C GLY A 206 13.98 2.23 -9.09
N GLY A 207 13.39 3.44 -8.99
CA GLY A 207 14.05 4.59 -8.38
C GLY A 207 13.10 5.71 -7.97
N ILE A 208 13.69 6.80 -7.48
CA ILE A 208 13.00 8.01 -7.02
C ILE A 208 13.63 9.21 -7.70
N TRP A 209 12.80 10.12 -8.21
CA TRP A 209 13.22 11.35 -8.87
C TRP A 209 12.77 12.57 -8.04
N ARG A 210 13.59 13.62 -8.08
CA ARG A 210 13.37 14.92 -7.46
C ARG A 210 12.94 15.92 -8.53
N PHE A 211 11.87 16.66 -8.26
CA PHE A 211 11.25 17.66 -9.13
C PHE A 211 11.11 18.98 -8.38
N ASP A 212 10.90 20.08 -9.11
CA ASP A 212 10.45 21.35 -8.53
C ASP A 212 8.96 21.22 -8.18
N GLU A 213 8.56 21.48 -6.94
CA GLU A 213 7.16 21.32 -6.52
C GLU A 213 6.20 22.39 -7.11
N ASN A 214 6.76 23.49 -7.63
CA ASN A 214 6.02 24.66 -8.13
C ASN A 214 5.92 24.69 -9.65
N ARG A 215 6.64 23.82 -10.37
CA ARG A 215 6.58 23.73 -11.83
C ARG A 215 5.50 22.73 -12.27
N ALA A 216 4.51 23.21 -13.01
CA ALA A 216 3.48 22.37 -13.62
C ALA A 216 3.96 21.67 -14.90
N GLY A 217 3.29 20.60 -15.29
CA GLY A 217 3.51 19.90 -16.55
C GLY A 217 4.91 19.29 -16.72
N GLN A 218 5.56 18.89 -15.63
CA GLN A 218 6.84 18.21 -15.69
C GLN A 218 6.68 16.78 -16.24
N THR A 219 7.74 16.26 -16.81
CA THR A 219 7.91 14.85 -17.16
C THR A 219 9.09 14.26 -16.38
N GLN A 220 9.28 12.93 -16.40
CA GLN A 220 10.44 12.32 -15.74
C GLN A 220 11.78 12.95 -16.17
N LYS A 221 11.89 13.38 -17.43
CA LYS A 221 13.10 14.01 -18.01
C LYS A 221 13.44 15.34 -17.35
N ASP A 222 12.47 16.05 -16.78
CA ASP A 222 12.67 17.28 -16.02
C ASP A 222 13.20 17.00 -14.60
N GLY A 223 13.04 15.77 -14.10
CA GLY A 223 13.45 15.36 -12.77
C GLY A 223 14.91 14.93 -12.69
N LYS A 224 15.51 15.12 -11.52
CA LYS A 224 16.83 14.56 -11.20
C LYS A 224 16.67 13.24 -10.47
N ARG A 225 17.26 12.16 -10.99
CA ARG A 225 17.28 10.86 -10.28
C ARG A 225 17.96 11.03 -8.92
N TYR A 226 17.21 10.77 -7.86
CA TYR A 226 17.63 10.92 -6.47
C TYR A 226 18.11 9.58 -5.88
N ALA A 227 17.44 8.48 -6.22
CA ALA A 227 17.81 7.13 -5.78
C ALA A 227 17.48 6.08 -6.85
N THR A 228 18.14 4.92 -6.79
CA THR A 228 17.93 3.77 -7.68
C THR A 228 18.00 2.45 -6.90
N GLY A 229 17.75 1.33 -7.58
CA GLY A 229 17.80 0.00 -7.00
C GLY A 229 16.62 -0.31 -6.06
N LEU A 230 15.46 0.31 -6.30
CA LEU A 230 14.23 0.17 -5.50
C LEU A 230 13.10 -0.37 -6.39
N ARG A 231 12.80 -1.68 -6.33
CA ARG A 231 11.78 -2.34 -7.19
C ARG A 231 10.45 -1.57 -7.23
N SER A 232 9.86 -1.35 -6.06
CA SER A 232 8.56 -0.72 -5.89
C SER A 232 8.52 0.02 -4.55
N VAL A 233 8.06 1.26 -4.59
CA VAL A 233 7.93 2.13 -3.42
C VAL A 233 6.51 2.68 -3.41
N VAL A 234 5.81 2.43 -2.30
CA VAL A 234 4.47 2.98 -2.04
C VAL A 234 4.47 3.73 -0.70
N ALA A 235 5.13 3.17 0.31
CA ALA A 235 5.36 3.82 1.60
C ALA A 235 6.58 4.75 1.54
N MET A 236 6.32 6.06 1.46
CA MET A 236 7.34 7.11 1.38
C MET A 236 6.90 8.35 2.14
N ASP A 237 7.83 8.94 2.92
CA ASP A 237 7.58 10.17 3.66
C ASP A 237 8.89 10.93 3.90
N TRP A 238 8.78 12.26 4.05
CA TRP A 238 9.89 13.11 4.41
C TRP A 238 9.91 13.33 5.92
N ASN A 239 10.98 12.89 6.57
CA ASN A 239 11.15 13.17 7.99
C ASN A 239 11.64 14.62 8.15
N GLN A 240 10.75 15.48 8.64
CA GLN A 240 11.02 16.92 8.81
C GLN A 240 12.10 17.21 9.86
N GLN A 241 12.21 16.40 10.92
CA GLN A 241 13.22 16.58 11.95
C GLN A 241 14.63 16.30 11.41
N GLU A 242 14.74 15.30 10.54
CA GLU A 242 16.01 14.80 10.00
C GLU A 242 16.36 15.39 8.63
N ASN A 243 15.43 16.16 8.06
CA ASN A 243 15.49 16.70 6.72
C ASN A 243 15.96 15.65 5.69
N CYS A 244 15.27 14.50 5.66
CA CYS A 244 15.69 13.36 4.86
C CYS A 244 14.48 12.50 4.44
N LEU A 245 14.55 11.97 3.22
CA LEU A 245 13.57 11.04 2.67
C LEU A 245 13.73 9.65 3.29
N TYR A 246 12.61 9.02 3.65
CA TYR A 246 12.59 7.61 4.04
C TYR A 246 11.55 6.84 3.24
N VAL A 247 11.82 5.57 3.02
CA VAL A 247 10.90 4.64 2.36
C VAL A 247 10.83 3.32 3.10
N VAL A 248 9.70 2.64 2.98
CA VAL A 248 9.62 1.19 3.24
C VAL A 248 9.35 0.52 1.91
N ALA A 249 10.39 -0.03 1.30
CA ALA A 249 10.35 -0.58 -0.06
C ALA A 249 9.80 -2.01 -0.07
N HIS A 250 9.03 -2.33 -1.12
CA HIS A 250 8.58 -3.69 -1.39
C HIS A 250 9.75 -4.54 -1.92
N GLY A 251 9.95 -5.72 -1.33
CA GLY A 251 10.89 -6.74 -1.80
C GLY A 251 10.46 -7.38 -3.13
N ARG A 252 11.23 -8.34 -3.67
CA ARG A 252 10.83 -9.12 -4.87
C ARG A 252 9.94 -10.33 -4.52
N ASP A 253 9.10 -10.78 -5.45
CA ASP A 253 8.12 -11.87 -5.23
C ASP A 253 8.58 -13.17 -5.92
N ASP A 254 8.06 -14.35 -5.63
CA ASP A 254 8.21 -15.57 -6.46
C ASP A 254 9.58 -16.29 -6.44
N LEU A 255 10.35 -16.19 -5.35
CA LEU A 255 11.62 -16.92 -5.23
C LEU A 255 11.48 -18.43 -5.50
N ARG A 256 10.49 -19.09 -4.87
CA ARG A 256 10.23 -20.51 -5.15
C ARG A 256 9.52 -20.72 -6.47
N LEU A 257 8.52 -19.91 -6.81
CA LEU A 257 7.73 -20.11 -8.02
C LEU A 257 8.64 -20.09 -9.25
N GLN A 258 9.62 -19.19 -9.29
CA GLN A 258 10.55 -19.09 -10.40
C GLN A 258 11.76 -20.04 -10.28
N PHE A 259 12.19 -20.36 -9.05
CA PHE A 259 13.37 -21.20 -8.81
C PHE A 259 13.10 -22.31 -7.78
N PRO A 260 12.18 -23.26 -8.07
CA PRO A 260 11.72 -24.24 -7.09
C PRO A 260 12.80 -25.26 -6.68
N GLY A 261 13.87 -25.40 -7.48
CA GLY A 261 15.04 -26.21 -7.14
C GLY A 261 16.09 -25.50 -6.27
N LYS A 262 15.95 -24.19 -6.04
CA LYS A 262 16.89 -23.38 -5.23
C LYS A 262 16.28 -22.89 -3.92
N TYR A 263 14.98 -22.56 -3.94
CA TYR A 263 14.28 -22.00 -2.78
C TYR A 263 13.13 -22.90 -2.34
N THR A 264 13.10 -23.16 -1.04
CA THR A 264 11.98 -23.86 -0.40
C THR A 264 10.75 -22.95 -0.31
N ALA A 265 9.59 -23.56 -0.07
CA ALA A 265 8.35 -22.81 0.12
C ALA A 265 8.44 -21.90 1.35
N TRP A 266 9.15 -22.34 2.39
CA TRP A 266 9.38 -21.54 3.57
C TRP A 266 10.23 -20.31 3.25
N GLN A 267 11.36 -20.49 2.55
CA GLN A 267 12.21 -19.37 2.14
C GLN A 267 11.44 -18.36 1.31
N SER A 268 10.64 -18.79 0.33
CA SER A 268 9.82 -17.88 -0.47
C SER A 268 8.83 -17.08 0.37
N ALA A 269 8.28 -17.65 1.45
CA ALA A 269 7.32 -16.96 2.30
C ALA A 269 7.94 -16.02 3.35
N VAL A 270 9.27 -16.07 3.55
CA VAL A 270 9.97 -15.26 4.56
C VAL A 270 11.13 -14.43 4.01
N LEU A 271 11.44 -14.58 2.72
CA LEU A 271 12.41 -13.80 1.96
C LEU A 271 11.76 -13.24 0.69
N PRO A 272 12.24 -12.10 0.19
CA PRO A 272 13.18 -11.17 0.82
C PRO A 272 12.50 -10.22 1.82
N ALA A 273 13.26 -9.50 2.64
CA ALA A 273 12.68 -8.52 3.57
C ALA A 273 11.95 -7.37 2.83
N GLU A 274 10.95 -6.78 3.49
CA GLU A 274 10.52 -5.41 3.21
C GLU A 274 11.49 -4.45 3.91
N GLU A 275 11.92 -3.39 3.24
CA GLU A 275 13.11 -2.65 3.65
C GLU A 275 12.83 -1.21 4.06
N PHE A 276 13.03 -0.87 5.33
CA PHE A 276 13.02 0.51 5.80
C PHE A 276 14.39 1.14 5.49
N LEU A 277 14.42 2.11 4.60
CA LEU A 277 15.63 2.74 4.09
C LEU A 277 15.61 4.25 4.35
N LYS A 278 16.76 4.79 4.75
CA LYS A 278 17.04 6.24 4.77
C LYS A 278 17.66 6.60 3.42
N ILE A 279 16.98 7.44 2.65
CA ILE A 279 17.36 7.76 1.26
C ILE A 279 18.03 9.13 1.20
N ARG A 280 19.18 9.17 0.54
CA ARG A 280 19.91 10.39 0.16
C ARG A 280 20.17 10.40 -1.34
N GLU A 281 20.53 11.57 -1.87
CA GLU A 281 20.93 11.70 -3.26
C GLU A 281 22.05 10.69 -3.61
N GLY A 282 21.87 9.94 -4.70
CA GLY A 282 22.82 8.91 -5.15
C GLY A 282 22.65 7.55 -4.47
N THR A 283 21.65 7.35 -3.62
CA THR A 283 21.39 6.06 -2.96
C THR A 283 21.10 4.96 -3.99
N ASP A 284 21.75 3.80 -3.81
CA ASP A 284 21.49 2.57 -4.56
C ASP A 284 21.21 1.42 -3.59
N ALA A 285 19.99 0.87 -3.65
CA ALA A 285 19.53 -0.24 -2.82
C ALA A 285 19.75 -1.63 -3.45
N GLY A 286 20.25 -1.70 -4.69
CA GLY A 286 20.79 -2.93 -5.28
C GLY A 286 19.83 -3.81 -6.07
N TRP A 287 18.52 -3.51 -6.12
CA TRP A 287 17.64 -4.14 -7.12
C TRP A 287 18.12 -3.76 -8.54
N PRO A 288 18.01 -4.64 -9.55
CA PRO A 288 17.44 -6.00 -9.52
C PRO A 288 18.43 -7.08 -9.09
N TYR A 289 19.70 -6.75 -8.86
CA TYR A 289 20.75 -7.74 -8.69
C TYR A 289 20.77 -8.39 -7.31
N TYR A 290 20.32 -7.68 -6.28
CA TYR A 290 20.38 -8.15 -4.89
C TYR A 290 19.05 -7.98 -4.18
N TYR A 291 18.78 -8.89 -3.25
CA TYR A 291 17.73 -8.77 -2.25
C TYR A 291 18.32 -8.78 -0.84
N TYR A 292 17.61 -8.22 0.14
CA TYR A 292 18.07 -8.29 1.53
C TYR A 292 17.52 -9.52 2.25
N ASP A 293 18.40 -10.34 2.80
CA ASP A 293 18.07 -11.44 3.71
C ASP A 293 18.15 -10.93 5.17
N PRO A 294 17.02 -10.86 5.90
CA PRO A 294 16.99 -10.34 7.26
C PRO A 294 17.56 -11.31 8.30
N PHE A 295 17.68 -12.61 7.99
CA PHE A 295 18.27 -13.61 8.87
C PHE A 295 19.79 -13.56 8.80
N LEU A 296 20.33 -13.42 7.58
CA LEU A 296 21.77 -13.25 7.35
C LEU A 296 22.23 -11.81 7.56
N LYS A 297 21.31 -10.84 7.51
CA LYS A 297 21.54 -9.39 7.56
C LYS A 297 22.44 -8.90 6.42
N LYS A 298 22.26 -9.47 5.22
CA LYS A 298 23.11 -9.25 4.05
C LYS A 298 22.29 -9.12 2.78
N ARG A 299 22.89 -8.43 1.80
CA ARG A 299 22.42 -8.40 0.41
C ARG A 299 22.88 -9.69 -0.26
N MET A 300 21.93 -10.50 -0.70
CA MET A 300 22.17 -11.77 -1.38
C MET A 300 21.93 -11.59 -2.88
N LEU A 301 22.72 -12.27 -3.70
CA LEU A 301 22.57 -12.21 -5.16
C LEU A 301 21.24 -12.87 -5.56
N ASN A 302 20.45 -12.16 -6.38
CA ASN A 302 19.21 -12.70 -6.92
C ASN A 302 19.48 -13.91 -7.83
N PRO A 303 18.61 -14.93 -7.83
CA PRO A 303 18.82 -16.16 -8.61
C PRO A 303 18.90 -15.91 -10.13
N GLU A 304 18.18 -14.91 -10.63
CA GLU A 304 18.21 -14.42 -12.01
C GLU A 304 19.63 -14.06 -12.47
N TYR A 305 20.51 -13.71 -11.52
CA TYR A 305 21.89 -13.28 -11.74
C TYR A 305 22.93 -14.28 -11.23
N GLY A 306 22.52 -15.55 -11.02
CA GLY A 306 23.42 -16.64 -10.60
C GLY A 306 23.43 -16.93 -9.09
N GLY A 307 22.55 -16.25 -8.34
CA GLY A 307 22.31 -16.53 -6.92
C GLY A 307 21.68 -17.90 -6.65
N ASP A 308 21.78 -18.33 -5.40
CA ASP A 308 21.33 -19.64 -4.91
C ASP A 308 20.92 -19.61 -3.42
N GLY A 309 20.70 -18.41 -2.87
CA GLY A 309 20.43 -18.21 -1.44
C GLY A 309 21.66 -18.27 -0.54
N LYS A 310 22.87 -18.47 -1.10
CA LYS A 310 24.13 -18.49 -0.36
C LYS A 310 25.14 -17.47 -0.89
N LYS A 311 25.13 -17.21 -2.20
CA LYS A 311 26.05 -16.25 -2.83
C LYS A 311 25.68 -14.79 -2.52
N GLU A 312 26.63 -14.06 -1.95
CA GLU A 312 26.49 -12.63 -1.63
C GLU A 312 26.88 -11.71 -2.79
N GLY A 313 27.72 -12.18 -3.72
CA GLY A 313 28.30 -11.35 -4.78
C GLY A 313 29.00 -10.10 -4.21
N ASN A 314 28.79 -8.95 -4.85
CA ASN A 314 29.26 -7.64 -4.37
C ASN A 314 28.15 -6.87 -3.63
N GLY A 315 27.20 -7.58 -3.00
CA GLY A 315 26.01 -6.98 -2.38
C GLY A 315 26.33 -5.98 -1.25
N ALA A 316 27.49 -6.11 -0.59
CA ALA A 316 27.88 -5.24 0.52
C ALA A 316 28.08 -3.76 0.15
N LYS A 317 28.23 -3.43 -1.15
CA LYS A 317 28.42 -2.04 -1.61
C LYS A 317 27.11 -1.22 -1.61
N PHE A 318 25.96 -1.88 -1.61
CA PHE A 318 24.65 -1.23 -1.63
C PHE A 318 24.20 -0.89 -0.22
N ILE A 319 23.27 0.07 -0.11
CA ILE A 319 22.79 0.47 1.20
C ILE A 319 22.09 -0.69 1.92
N LYS A 320 22.27 -0.73 3.24
CA LYS A 320 21.55 -1.64 4.13
C LYS A 320 20.31 -0.94 4.67
N PRO A 321 19.20 -1.68 4.89
CA PRO A 321 18.05 -1.13 5.59
C PRO A 321 18.45 -0.68 7.01
N ILE A 322 17.94 0.47 7.44
CA ILE A 322 18.01 0.89 8.85
C ILE A 322 17.14 -0.02 9.73
N PHE A 323 16.14 -0.65 9.11
CA PHE A 323 15.28 -1.65 9.72
C PHE A 323 14.68 -2.56 8.64
N SER A 324 14.49 -3.84 8.92
CA SER A 324 13.84 -4.79 7.98
C SER A 324 12.59 -5.40 8.60
N PHE A 325 11.57 -5.61 7.77
CA PHE A 325 10.36 -6.32 8.14
C PHE A 325 10.30 -7.67 7.43
N PRO A 326 9.51 -8.63 7.95
CA PRO A 326 9.30 -9.90 7.27
C PRO A 326 8.75 -9.70 5.85
N ALA A 327 9.06 -10.66 4.98
CA ALA A 327 8.71 -10.62 3.58
C ALA A 327 7.20 -10.47 3.32
N HIS A 328 6.89 -9.76 2.25
CA HIS A 328 5.58 -9.67 1.61
C HIS A 328 4.50 -8.98 2.45
N TRP A 329 4.84 -8.24 3.49
CA TRP A 329 3.85 -7.52 4.29
C TRP A 329 3.21 -6.33 3.56
N ALA A 330 3.76 -5.95 2.40
CA ALA A 330 3.22 -4.93 1.51
C ALA A 330 3.07 -3.55 2.20
N PRO A 331 4.19 -2.85 2.47
CA PRO A 331 4.17 -1.51 3.06
C PRO A 331 3.60 -0.48 2.08
N ASN A 332 2.41 0.05 2.38
CA ASN A 332 1.68 0.92 1.45
C ASN A 332 1.58 2.38 1.88
N ASP A 333 1.88 2.72 3.14
CA ASP A 333 2.05 4.11 3.54
C ASP A 333 3.06 4.20 4.68
N LEU A 334 3.79 5.32 4.72
CA LEU A 334 4.74 5.68 5.76
C LEU A 334 4.34 7.06 6.26
N PHE A 335 4.31 7.24 7.58
CA PHE A 335 3.95 8.52 8.18
C PHE A 335 4.75 8.78 9.45
N PHE A 336 5.51 9.87 9.50
CA PHE A 336 6.17 10.32 10.73
C PHE A 336 5.23 11.18 11.59
N TYR A 337 4.90 10.69 12.78
CA TYR A 337 3.92 11.36 13.64
C TYR A 337 4.52 12.53 14.41
N THR A 338 4.03 13.74 14.17
CA THR A 338 4.52 14.97 14.84
C THR A 338 3.55 15.52 15.90
N GLY A 339 2.35 14.94 16.00
CA GLY A 339 1.30 15.35 16.92
C GLY A 339 1.63 15.13 18.40
N THR A 340 0.77 15.67 19.26
CA THR A 340 0.92 15.62 20.73
C THR A 340 -0.28 15.01 21.45
N GLN A 341 -1.30 14.56 20.70
CA GLN A 341 -2.45 13.87 21.25
C GLN A 341 -2.06 12.52 21.84
N PHE A 342 -1.19 11.79 21.14
CA PHE A 342 -0.72 10.49 21.57
C PHE A 342 0.35 10.61 22.66
N PRO A 343 0.61 9.54 23.43
CA PRO A 343 1.73 9.49 24.38
C PRO A 343 3.07 9.87 23.73
N ALA A 344 3.93 10.55 24.48
CA ALA A 344 5.15 11.18 23.95
C ALA A 344 6.08 10.23 23.15
N ARG A 345 6.07 8.93 23.48
CA ARG A 345 6.83 7.89 22.76
C ARG A 345 6.50 7.77 21.27
N TYR A 346 5.31 8.18 20.84
CA TYR A 346 4.89 8.11 19.45
C TYR A 346 5.39 9.29 18.62
N LYS A 347 5.70 10.41 19.29
CA LYS A 347 6.18 11.62 18.63
C LYS A 347 7.51 11.36 17.93
N ASN A 348 7.60 11.79 16.69
CA ASN A 348 8.67 11.61 15.71
C ASN A 348 8.96 10.13 15.37
N GLY A 349 8.11 9.19 15.80
CA GLY A 349 8.16 7.81 15.38
C GLY A 349 7.47 7.58 14.03
N ALA A 350 7.78 6.46 13.40
CA ALA A 350 7.25 6.09 12.08
C ALA A 350 6.05 5.14 12.24
N PHE A 351 4.94 5.48 11.60
CA PHE A 351 3.83 4.56 11.38
C PHE A 351 3.91 4.01 9.95
N VAL A 352 3.65 2.70 9.80
CA VAL A 352 3.66 2.03 8.50
C VAL A 352 2.38 1.23 8.34
N ALA A 353 1.67 1.43 7.23
CA ALA A 353 0.50 0.64 6.87
C ALA A 353 0.95 -0.61 6.10
N PHE A 354 0.82 -1.79 6.71
CA PHE A 354 1.07 -3.06 6.04
C PHE A 354 -0.25 -3.60 5.50
N HIS A 355 -0.39 -3.56 4.17
CA HIS A 355 -1.59 -3.93 3.43
C HIS A 355 -1.85 -5.44 3.45
N GLY A 356 -0.80 -6.22 3.70
CA GLY A 356 -0.85 -7.66 3.88
C GLY A 356 -0.52 -8.45 2.62
N SER A 357 -0.03 -9.67 2.85
CA SER A 357 0.65 -10.47 1.83
C SER A 357 -0.27 -11.20 0.87
N THR A 358 0.29 -11.49 -0.30
CA THR A 358 -0.28 -12.35 -1.35
C THR A 358 0.63 -13.56 -1.65
N ASP A 359 1.95 -13.36 -1.61
CA ASP A 359 3.00 -14.31 -2.00
C ASP A 359 3.63 -15.09 -0.81
N ARG A 360 2.79 -15.69 0.04
CA ARG A 360 3.28 -16.47 1.21
C ARG A 360 2.81 -17.92 1.28
N SER A 361 2.07 -18.37 0.27
CA SER A 361 1.60 -19.75 0.22
C SER A 361 2.78 -20.74 0.21
N PRO A 362 2.73 -21.85 0.96
CA PRO A 362 1.59 -22.44 1.68
C PRO A 362 1.43 -21.98 3.15
N TYR A 363 2.11 -20.92 3.58
CA TYR A 363 2.00 -20.41 4.94
C TYR A 363 0.86 -19.38 5.03
N PRO A 364 0.31 -19.13 6.24
CA PRO A 364 -0.70 -18.09 6.41
C PRO A 364 -0.21 -16.76 5.89
N GLN A 365 -1.09 -15.98 5.26
CA GLN A 365 -0.80 -14.60 4.89
C GLN A 365 -0.57 -13.76 6.17
N ALA A 366 0.26 -12.72 6.05
CA ALA A 366 0.69 -11.86 7.16
C ALA A 366 0.67 -10.39 6.78
N GLY A 367 0.91 -9.52 7.76
CA GLY A 367 0.69 -8.08 7.63
C GLY A 367 -0.73 -7.73 8.09
N PHE A 368 -1.44 -6.90 7.33
CA PHE A 368 -2.79 -6.44 7.64
C PHE A 368 -2.89 -5.62 8.94
N PHE A 369 -1.93 -4.73 9.19
CA PHE A 369 -1.89 -3.94 10.43
C PHE A 369 -1.20 -2.59 10.26
N ILE A 370 -1.39 -1.70 11.23
CA ILE A 370 -0.59 -0.49 11.36
C ILE A 370 0.56 -0.78 12.33
N CYS A 371 1.77 -0.68 11.81
CA CYS A 371 3.00 -0.79 12.55
C CYS A 371 3.42 0.56 13.12
N PHE A 372 4.05 0.53 14.30
CA PHE A 372 4.79 1.67 14.84
C PHE A 372 6.26 1.30 15.05
N VAL A 373 7.18 2.15 14.61
CA VAL A 373 8.61 2.06 14.89
C VAL A 373 9.04 3.28 15.69
N PRO A 374 9.57 3.11 16.92
CA PRO A 374 10.03 4.24 17.71
C PRO A 374 11.33 4.80 17.13
N PHE A 375 11.40 6.11 16.94
CA PHE A 375 12.57 6.78 16.37
C PHE A 375 13.18 7.80 17.33
N LYS A 376 14.48 8.00 17.22
CA LYS A 376 15.22 9.09 17.84
C LYS A 376 16.43 9.41 16.96
N ASN A 377 16.65 10.69 16.67
CA ASN A 377 17.78 11.18 15.88
C ASN A 377 17.91 10.42 14.53
N GLY A 378 16.78 10.27 13.84
CA GLY A 378 16.70 9.65 12.52
C GLY A 378 17.02 8.17 12.46
N GLN A 379 16.98 7.47 13.60
CA GLN A 379 17.20 6.04 13.67
C GLN A 379 16.13 5.35 14.52
N PRO A 380 15.75 4.10 14.16
CA PRO A 380 14.96 3.23 15.01
C PRO A 380 15.66 3.00 16.35
N THR A 381 14.91 3.10 17.46
CA THR A 381 15.43 2.90 18.83
C THR A 381 15.08 1.54 19.42
N GLY A 382 14.29 0.73 18.71
CA GLY A 382 13.83 -0.56 19.18
C GLY A 382 13.13 -1.35 18.10
N SER A 383 12.53 -2.47 18.49
CA SER A 383 11.71 -3.27 17.58
C SER A 383 10.41 -2.56 17.21
N TRP A 384 9.89 -2.88 16.03
CA TRP A 384 8.55 -2.49 15.63
C TRP A 384 7.47 -3.02 16.57
N GLU A 385 6.34 -2.33 16.64
CA GLU A 385 5.19 -2.61 17.50
C GLU A 385 3.91 -2.67 16.66
N ILE A 386 2.94 -3.49 17.08
CA ILE A 386 1.59 -3.45 16.50
C ILE A 386 0.87 -2.27 17.15
N PHE A 387 0.53 -1.26 16.36
CA PHE A 387 -0.28 -0.13 16.81
C PHE A 387 -1.77 -0.37 16.61
N ALA A 388 -2.18 -0.85 15.42
CA ALA A 388 -3.56 -1.22 15.17
C ALA A 388 -3.62 -2.54 14.41
N ASP A 389 -4.47 -3.46 14.84
CA ASP A 389 -4.74 -4.76 14.23
C ASP A 389 -6.26 -5.01 14.21
N GLY A 390 -6.74 -6.10 13.62
CA GLY A 390 -8.15 -6.47 13.50
C GLY A 390 -8.67 -6.36 12.07
N PHE A 391 -7.88 -5.80 11.15
CA PHE A 391 -8.27 -5.58 9.76
C PHE A 391 -8.62 -6.86 9.02
N SER A 392 -7.84 -7.93 9.22
CA SER A 392 -8.11 -9.24 8.60
C SER A 392 -9.45 -9.84 9.07
N GLY A 393 -9.96 -9.44 10.24
CA GLY A 393 -11.14 -10.04 10.87
C GLY A 393 -10.94 -11.47 11.37
N ARG A 394 -9.72 -12.02 11.29
CA ARG A 394 -9.40 -13.41 11.67
C ARG A 394 -7.91 -13.58 12.01
N ASP A 395 -7.61 -14.53 12.89
CA ASP A 395 -6.23 -14.76 13.35
C ASP A 395 -5.34 -15.47 12.33
N THR A 396 -5.93 -16.30 11.47
CA THR A 396 -5.22 -17.00 10.38
C THR A 396 -5.87 -16.63 9.06
N VAL A 397 -5.10 -15.97 8.19
CA VAL A 397 -5.50 -15.61 6.83
C VAL A 397 -4.88 -16.62 5.88
N VAL A 398 -5.71 -17.37 5.15
CA VAL A 398 -5.23 -18.43 4.25
C VAL A 398 -4.99 -17.85 2.87
N SER A 399 -5.97 -17.10 2.37
CA SER A 399 -5.92 -16.36 1.12
C SER A 399 -6.03 -14.86 1.40
N ALA A 400 -5.35 -14.01 0.63
CA ALA A 400 -5.41 -12.55 0.83
C ALA A 400 -6.86 -12.02 0.81
N SER A 401 -7.70 -12.58 -0.06
CA SER A 401 -9.14 -12.30 -0.18
C SER A 401 -9.99 -12.70 1.04
N ASP A 402 -9.42 -13.42 2.01
CA ASP A 402 -10.09 -13.74 3.26
C ASP A 402 -10.07 -12.55 4.25
N ALA A 403 -9.16 -11.58 4.07
CA ALA A 403 -9.08 -10.40 4.91
C ALA A 403 -10.33 -9.52 4.73
N VAL A 404 -10.94 -9.09 5.83
CA VAL A 404 -12.14 -8.22 5.78
C VAL A 404 -11.80 -6.79 5.34
N TYR A 405 -10.63 -6.30 5.77
CA TYR A 405 -10.08 -4.99 5.49
C TYR A 405 -8.57 -5.10 5.27
N ARG A 406 -8.00 -4.19 4.48
CA ARG A 406 -6.54 -4.10 4.24
C ARG A 406 -6.06 -2.66 4.43
N PRO A 407 -5.26 -2.35 5.48
CA PRO A 407 -4.84 -0.99 5.77
C PRO A 407 -4.08 -0.37 4.60
N MET A 408 -4.31 0.91 4.36
CA MET A 408 -3.76 1.59 3.20
C MET A 408 -3.09 2.91 3.55
N GLY A 409 -3.87 3.97 3.74
CA GLY A 409 -3.36 5.31 4.01
C GLY A 409 -3.33 5.62 5.51
N ILE A 410 -2.39 6.49 5.89
CA ILE A 410 -2.27 7.06 7.22
C ILE A 410 -2.21 8.59 7.06
N ALA A 411 -3.02 9.30 7.86
CA ALA A 411 -2.94 10.75 7.96
C ALA A 411 -3.10 11.21 9.42
N MET A 412 -2.66 12.42 9.72
CA MET A 412 -2.85 13.03 11.03
C MET A 412 -3.79 14.24 10.90
N GLY A 413 -4.79 14.32 11.79
CA GLY A 413 -5.61 15.51 11.92
C GLY A 413 -4.89 16.63 12.67
N ALA A 414 -5.38 17.86 12.57
CA ALA A 414 -4.80 19.02 13.26
C ALA A 414 -4.75 18.87 14.79
N ASP A 415 -5.65 18.06 15.36
CA ASP A 415 -5.71 17.74 16.78
C ASP A 415 -4.67 16.67 17.20
N GLY A 416 -3.91 16.12 16.25
CA GLY A 416 -2.96 15.04 16.46
C GLY A 416 -3.57 13.63 16.51
N SER A 417 -4.85 13.45 16.19
CA SER A 417 -5.44 12.11 16.00
C SER A 417 -4.93 11.48 14.69
N LEU A 418 -4.88 10.15 14.62
CA LEU A 418 -4.52 9.45 13.38
C LEU A 418 -5.75 8.95 12.64
N TYR A 419 -5.73 9.05 11.33
CA TYR A 419 -6.74 8.50 10.44
C TYR A 419 -6.14 7.38 9.61
N ILE A 420 -6.87 6.30 9.46
CA ILE A 420 -6.46 5.11 8.71
C ILE A 420 -7.57 4.75 7.73
N SER A 421 -7.22 4.58 6.47
CA SER A 421 -8.12 4.04 5.44
C SER A 421 -7.79 2.58 5.13
N GLU A 422 -8.71 1.90 4.45
CA GLU A 422 -8.51 0.54 3.93
C GLU A 422 -9.09 0.35 2.52
N THR A 423 -8.52 -0.58 1.74
CA THR A 423 -8.79 -0.70 0.30
C THR A 423 -9.94 -1.60 -0.11
N GLU A 424 -10.51 -2.41 0.78
CA GLU A 424 -11.47 -3.45 0.42
C GLU A 424 -12.92 -2.96 0.49
N LYS A 425 -13.24 -2.08 1.45
CA LYS A 425 -14.57 -1.44 1.56
C LYS A 425 -14.51 0.09 1.50
N GLY A 426 -13.33 0.69 1.62
CA GLY A 426 -13.16 2.13 1.78
C GLY A 426 -13.53 2.65 3.17
N ARG A 427 -13.45 1.82 4.22
CA ARG A 427 -13.66 2.25 5.60
C ARG A 427 -12.54 3.20 6.04
N ILE A 428 -12.89 4.19 6.86
CA ILE A 428 -11.94 5.11 7.49
C ILE A 428 -12.17 5.11 9.00
N TRP A 429 -11.08 4.92 9.76
CA TRP A 429 -11.07 5.08 11.20
C TRP A 429 -10.30 6.33 11.59
N ARG A 430 -10.78 7.04 12.62
CA ARG A 430 -10.05 8.03 13.41
C ARG A 430 -9.69 7.40 14.75
N ILE A 431 -8.41 7.39 15.09
CA ILE A 431 -7.88 6.88 16.36
C ILE A 431 -7.48 8.06 17.23
N VAL A 432 -8.01 8.06 18.45
CA VAL A 432 -7.76 9.07 19.47
C VAL A 432 -7.17 8.43 20.72
N TYR A 433 -6.39 9.19 21.49
CA TYR A 433 -5.92 8.77 22.81
C TYR A 433 -6.73 9.46 23.90
N LYS A 434 -7.41 8.69 24.76
CA LYS A 434 -8.20 9.18 25.90
C LYS A 434 -7.64 8.79 27.27
N GLY A 435 -6.57 8.02 27.30
CA GLY A 435 -5.91 7.64 28.54
C GLY A 435 -5.09 8.78 29.18
N ASP A 436 -4.54 8.51 30.36
CA ASP A 436 -3.55 9.37 30.98
C ASP A 436 -2.18 9.16 30.31
N LYS A 437 -1.64 10.19 29.64
CA LYS A 437 -0.36 10.08 28.90
C LYS A 437 0.82 9.78 29.82
N SER A 438 0.78 10.21 31.09
CA SER A 438 1.85 9.98 32.06
C SER A 438 1.94 8.53 32.53
N LYS A 439 0.83 7.79 32.43
CA LYS A 439 0.71 6.38 32.83
C LYS A 439 0.85 5.42 31.64
N PHE A 440 1.07 5.91 30.43
CA PHE A 440 1.20 5.06 29.26
C PHE A 440 2.55 4.34 29.26
N GLY A 441 2.53 3.01 29.28
CA GLY A 441 3.73 2.20 29.26
C GLY A 441 3.48 0.74 28.91
N GLN A 442 4.28 -0.14 29.52
CA GLN A 442 4.20 -1.58 29.27
C GLN A 442 2.80 -2.19 29.49
N PRO A 443 2.02 -1.81 30.53
CA PRO A 443 0.68 -2.37 30.72
C PRO A 443 -0.27 -2.09 29.56
N GLN A 444 -0.26 -0.88 28.99
CA GLN A 444 -1.11 -0.50 27.87
C GLN A 444 -0.70 -1.22 26.57
N LEU A 445 0.57 -1.58 26.43
CA LEU A 445 1.10 -2.30 25.27
C LEU A 445 0.98 -3.82 25.38
N ALA A 446 0.72 -4.36 26.56
CA ALA A 446 0.80 -5.79 26.83
C ALA A 446 -0.08 -6.64 25.89
N LYS A 447 -1.32 -6.19 25.64
CA LYS A 447 -2.24 -6.87 24.72
C LYS A 447 -1.68 -6.90 23.29
N MET A 448 -1.16 -5.79 22.80
CA MET A 448 -0.59 -5.70 21.45
C MET A 448 0.69 -6.54 21.32
N LYS A 449 1.52 -6.61 22.37
CA LYS A 449 2.67 -7.51 22.42
C LYS A 449 2.27 -8.97 22.34
N LEU A 450 1.19 -9.37 23.01
CA LEU A 450 0.67 -10.74 22.92
C LEU A 450 0.20 -11.07 21.49
N ARG A 451 -0.45 -10.11 20.81
CA ARG A 451 -0.90 -10.27 19.42
C ARG A 451 0.24 -10.56 18.45
N LYS A 452 1.47 -10.09 18.70
CA LYS A 452 2.65 -10.43 17.87
C LYS A 452 2.93 -11.95 17.75
N LYS A 453 2.32 -12.78 18.61
CA LYS A 453 2.43 -14.25 18.55
C LYS A 453 1.46 -14.88 17.54
N LEU A 454 0.50 -14.13 16.99
CA LEU A 454 -0.45 -14.63 16.00
C LEU A 454 0.25 -14.94 14.66
N PRO A 455 -0.28 -15.88 13.86
CA PRO A 455 0.30 -16.29 12.58
C PRO A 455 0.62 -15.13 11.62
N SER A 456 -0.19 -14.07 11.62
CA SER A 456 -0.01 -12.91 10.74
C SER A 456 1.17 -11.99 11.11
N PHE A 457 1.87 -12.22 12.22
CA PHE A 457 2.95 -11.31 12.69
C PHE A 457 4.28 -11.99 12.98
N ARG A 458 4.27 -13.31 13.20
CA ARG A 458 5.47 -14.08 13.53
C ARG A 458 6.02 -14.78 12.30
N THR A 459 7.31 -15.10 12.34
CA THR A 459 7.91 -16.02 11.38
C THR A 459 7.22 -17.39 11.52
N PRO A 460 6.71 -17.98 10.42
CA PRO A 460 6.07 -19.28 10.46
C PRO A 460 7.09 -20.37 10.74
N ASN A 461 6.68 -21.41 11.46
CA ASN A 461 7.43 -22.64 11.59
C ASN A 461 7.34 -23.42 10.26
N PRO A 462 8.46 -23.90 9.68
CA PRO A 462 8.47 -24.56 8.38
C PRO A 462 7.59 -25.82 8.25
N VAL A 463 7.28 -26.48 9.36
CA VAL A 463 6.54 -27.75 9.36
C VAL A 463 5.13 -27.57 9.90
N ARG A 464 5.00 -26.97 11.08
CA ARG A 464 3.71 -26.86 11.79
C ARG A 464 2.75 -25.89 11.10
N ASP A 465 3.27 -24.80 10.54
CA ASP A 465 2.42 -23.74 9.99
C ASP A 465 2.25 -23.87 8.47
N ASN A 466 2.72 -24.97 7.86
CA ASN A 466 2.46 -25.28 6.46
C ASN A 466 1.02 -25.78 6.31
N LEU A 467 0.16 -24.95 5.72
CA LEU A 467 -1.28 -25.23 5.57
C LEU A 467 -1.58 -26.34 4.55
N MET A 468 -0.57 -26.79 3.81
CA MET A 468 -0.71 -27.76 2.71
C MET A 468 0.00 -29.09 2.98
N LYS A 469 0.39 -29.33 4.24
CA LYS A 469 1.03 -30.58 4.66
C LYS A 469 0.12 -31.77 4.31
N GLY A 470 0.62 -32.68 3.47
CA GLY A 470 -0.11 -33.90 3.07
C GLY A 470 -1.01 -33.78 1.84
N MET A 471 -1.12 -32.61 1.22
CA MET A 471 -2.03 -32.35 0.07
C MET A 471 -1.33 -32.37 -1.31
N LEU A 472 -0.18 -33.04 -1.47
CA LEU A 472 0.70 -32.83 -2.63
C LEU A 472 0.82 -34.07 -3.55
N ASN A 473 -0.24 -34.42 -4.27
CA ASN A 473 -0.16 -35.28 -5.45
C ASN A 473 -0.81 -34.62 -6.67
N GLY A 474 -0.38 -35.05 -7.86
CA GLY A 474 -0.87 -34.60 -9.17
C GLY A 474 -1.08 -33.09 -9.34
N GLY A 475 -2.25 -32.72 -9.87
CA GLY A 475 -2.61 -31.33 -10.20
C GLY A 475 -2.56 -30.36 -9.03
N THR A 476 -2.90 -30.81 -7.82
CA THR A 476 -2.83 -30.00 -6.60
C THR A 476 -1.39 -29.58 -6.30
N LYS A 477 -0.41 -30.49 -6.46
CA LYS A 477 1.01 -30.16 -6.25
C LYS A 477 1.49 -29.07 -7.22
N ILE A 478 1.07 -29.14 -8.48
CA ILE A 478 1.44 -28.18 -9.53
C ILE A 478 0.81 -26.83 -9.24
N TYR A 479 -0.49 -26.79 -8.95
CA TYR A 479 -1.22 -25.58 -8.57
C TYR A 479 -0.54 -24.86 -7.41
N ASN A 480 -0.17 -25.61 -6.37
CA ASN A 480 0.47 -25.07 -5.18
C ASN A 480 1.91 -24.63 -5.40
N THR A 481 2.52 -24.98 -6.52
CA THR A 481 3.88 -24.55 -6.86
C THR A 481 3.88 -23.32 -7.74
N TYR A 482 2.96 -23.23 -8.70
CA TYR A 482 3.02 -22.24 -9.77
C TYR A 482 1.84 -21.28 -9.82
N CYS A 483 0.70 -21.61 -9.22
CA CYS A 483 -0.55 -20.84 -9.42
C CYS A 483 -1.05 -20.17 -8.13
N VAL A 484 -0.80 -20.80 -6.98
CA VAL A 484 -1.42 -20.42 -5.69
C VAL A 484 -1.01 -19.04 -5.18
N ASN A 485 0.18 -18.53 -5.54
CA ASN A 485 0.65 -17.21 -5.11
C ASN A 485 -0.22 -16.08 -5.68
N CYS A 486 -0.72 -16.25 -6.90
CA CYS A 486 -1.59 -15.26 -7.56
C CYS A 486 -3.07 -15.60 -7.33
N HIS A 487 -3.47 -16.83 -7.63
CA HIS A 487 -4.88 -17.22 -7.63
C HIS A 487 -5.42 -17.64 -6.25
N GLN A 488 -4.54 -17.71 -5.23
CA GLN A 488 -4.85 -18.00 -3.84
C GLN A 488 -5.44 -19.39 -3.58
N GLN A 489 -5.36 -19.90 -2.34
CA GLN A 489 -5.81 -21.26 -2.03
C GLN A 489 -7.32 -21.48 -2.22
N ASN A 490 -8.11 -20.41 -2.13
CA ASN A 490 -9.54 -20.44 -2.37
C ASN A 490 -9.92 -20.22 -3.85
N GLY A 491 -8.93 -20.04 -4.74
CA GLY A 491 -9.15 -19.77 -6.16
C GLY A 491 -9.78 -18.41 -6.44
N LYS A 492 -9.90 -17.50 -5.47
CA LYS A 492 -10.55 -16.18 -5.66
C LYS A 492 -9.59 -15.09 -6.13
N GLY A 493 -8.31 -15.38 -6.26
CA GLY A 493 -7.29 -14.37 -6.55
C GLY A 493 -7.16 -13.35 -5.42
N ASP A 494 -6.58 -12.20 -5.74
CA ASP A 494 -6.40 -11.09 -4.80
C ASP A 494 -6.96 -9.76 -5.35
N GLY A 495 -8.14 -9.38 -4.87
CA GLY A 495 -8.81 -8.14 -5.23
C GLY A 495 -8.85 -7.89 -6.73
N ASN A 496 -8.26 -6.76 -7.16
CA ASN A 496 -8.08 -6.39 -8.58
C ASN A 496 -6.66 -6.63 -9.10
N MET A 497 -5.81 -7.29 -8.31
CA MET A 497 -4.43 -7.58 -8.70
C MET A 497 -4.37 -8.90 -9.46
N TYR A 498 -4.96 -9.96 -8.91
CA TYR A 498 -5.00 -11.29 -9.53
C TYR A 498 -6.43 -11.80 -9.66
N PRO A 499 -6.83 -12.30 -10.84
CA PRO A 499 -8.22 -12.68 -11.09
C PRO A 499 -8.62 -13.99 -10.38
N PRO A 500 -9.93 -14.15 -10.08
CA PRO A 500 -10.45 -15.40 -9.58
C PRO A 500 -10.45 -16.48 -10.66
N LEU A 501 -10.15 -17.71 -10.25
CA LEU A 501 -10.43 -18.96 -10.98
C LEU A 501 -11.77 -19.58 -10.54
N SER A 502 -12.19 -19.31 -9.30
CA SER A 502 -13.45 -19.77 -8.72
C SER A 502 -14.65 -19.14 -9.44
N GLY A 503 -15.45 -19.97 -10.11
CA GLY A 503 -16.62 -19.61 -10.90
C GLY A 503 -16.33 -18.60 -12.01
N SER A 504 -15.08 -18.55 -12.49
CA SER A 504 -14.66 -17.62 -13.56
C SER A 504 -15.07 -18.15 -14.91
N GLU A 505 -15.57 -17.27 -15.77
CA GLU A 505 -15.91 -17.57 -17.17
C GLU A 505 -14.71 -18.09 -17.98
N TRP A 506 -13.48 -17.77 -17.55
CA TRP A 506 -12.22 -18.27 -18.14
C TRP A 506 -11.88 -19.71 -17.74
N VAL A 507 -12.54 -20.23 -16.70
CA VAL A 507 -12.32 -21.59 -16.17
C VAL A 507 -13.53 -22.48 -16.42
N THR A 508 -14.72 -22.02 -16.04
CA THR A 508 -15.94 -22.81 -16.13
C THR A 508 -16.59 -22.74 -17.50
N GLY A 509 -16.30 -21.67 -18.25
CA GLY A 509 -16.92 -21.41 -19.54
C GLY A 509 -18.39 -20.99 -19.44
N GLY A 510 -18.85 -20.19 -20.40
CA GLY A 510 -20.27 -20.02 -20.71
C GLY A 510 -20.71 -21.08 -21.74
N LYS A 511 -21.50 -20.67 -22.75
CA LYS A 511 -21.97 -21.53 -23.86
C LYS A 511 -20.86 -22.28 -24.62
N TYR A 512 -19.59 -21.88 -24.47
CA TYR A 512 -18.43 -22.48 -25.10
C TYR A 512 -17.41 -22.89 -24.03
N MET A 513 -17.52 -24.11 -23.51
CA MET A 513 -16.60 -24.70 -22.54
C MET A 513 -15.20 -24.93 -23.14
N GLU A 514 -14.48 -23.88 -23.51
CA GLU A 514 -13.28 -24.03 -24.34
C GLU A 514 -12.05 -24.33 -23.51
N LYS A 515 -11.84 -25.64 -23.26
CA LYS A 515 -10.60 -26.17 -22.69
C LYS A 515 -9.37 -25.64 -23.43
N GLU A 516 -9.48 -25.50 -24.75
CA GLU A 516 -8.42 -24.96 -25.61
C GLU A 516 -7.93 -23.60 -25.13
N GLN A 517 -8.83 -22.68 -24.78
CA GLN A 517 -8.42 -21.37 -24.28
C GLN A 517 -7.70 -21.46 -22.93
N SER A 518 -8.21 -22.26 -21.99
CA SER A 518 -7.50 -22.47 -20.71
C SER A 518 -6.12 -23.13 -20.89
N ILE A 519 -6.00 -24.06 -21.85
CA ILE A 519 -4.72 -24.69 -22.21
C ILE A 519 -3.77 -23.66 -22.82
N THR A 520 -4.23 -22.88 -23.79
CA THR A 520 -3.45 -21.82 -24.46
C THR A 520 -2.95 -20.79 -23.45
N VAL A 521 -3.81 -20.33 -22.53
CA VAL A 521 -3.43 -19.39 -21.46
C VAL A 521 -2.33 -19.98 -20.58
N LEU A 522 -2.41 -21.26 -20.18
CA LEU A 522 -1.34 -21.87 -19.39
C LEU A 522 -0.05 -22.04 -20.20
N LEU A 523 -0.12 -22.36 -21.49
CA LEU A 523 1.05 -22.59 -22.32
C LEU A 523 1.77 -21.29 -22.72
N GLN A 524 1.03 -20.21 -23.00
CA GLN A 524 1.58 -18.94 -23.49
C GLN A 524 1.61 -17.82 -22.44
N GLY A 525 0.97 -18.02 -21.29
CA GLY A 525 0.73 -16.95 -20.33
C GLY A 525 -0.36 -15.99 -20.83
N LEU A 526 -0.52 -14.87 -20.13
CA LEU A 526 -1.48 -13.83 -20.47
C LEU A 526 -0.88 -12.46 -20.14
N ASN A 527 -1.01 -11.51 -21.06
CA ASN A 527 -0.60 -10.12 -20.89
C ASN A 527 -1.68 -9.20 -21.49
N GLY A 528 -1.77 -7.98 -20.97
CA GLY A 528 -2.74 -7.00 -21.42
C GLY A 528 -4.08 -7.09 -20.68
N PRO A 529 -4.95 -6.10 -20.91
CA PRO A 529 -6.17 -5.92 -20.13
C PRO A 529 -7.19 -7.02 -20.44
N ILE A 530 -7.66 -7.68 -19.39
CA ILE A 530 -8.76 -8.65 -19.43
C ILE A 530 -9.88 -8.24 -18.47
N LYS A 531 -11.05 -8.87 -18.63
CA LYS A 531 -12.12 -8.82 -17.63
C LYS A 531 -12.41 -10.21 -17.11
N VAL A 532 -12.56 -10.32 -15.80
CA VAL A 532 -13.00 -11.54 -15.11
C VAL A 532 -14.12 -11.17 -14.16
N LYS A 533 -15.32 -11.73 -14.34
CA LYS A 533 -16.52 -11.35 -13.58
C LYS A 533 -16.82 -9.83 -13.63
N GLY A 534 -16.53 -9.21 -14.76
CA GLY A 534 -16.73 -7.77 -14.98
C GLY A 534 -15.67 -6.86 -14.37
N LEU A 535 -14.70 -7.38 -13.60
CA LEU A 535 -13.60 -6.60 -13.04
C LEU A 535 -12.39 -6.60 -13.98
N PRO A 536 -11.70 -5.46 -14.15
CA PRO A 536 -10.53 -5.34 -15.03
C PRO A 536 -9.24 -5.84 -14.38
N TYR A 537 -8.41 -6.56 -15.12
CA TYR A 537 -7.09 -7.02 -14.70
C TYR A 537 -6.07 -6.77 -15.81
N ASP A 538 -4.86 -6.34 -15.47
CA ASP A 538 -3.79 -6.06 -16.46
C ASP A 538 -2.39 -6.47 -15.94
N ASN A 539 -2.35 -7.46 -15.05
CA ASN A 539 -1.07 -8.02 -14.58
C ASN A 539 -0.64 -9.20 -15.47
N THR A 540 0.67 -9.36 -15.65
CA THR A 540 1.26 -10.51 -16.35
C THR A 540 0.97 -11.83 -15.63
N MET A 541 0.32 -12.77 -16.33
CA MET A 541 0.28 -14.18 -15.94
C MET A 541 1.43 -14.93 -16.64
N PRO A 542 2.36 -15.55 -15.90
CA PRO A 542 3.49 -16.24 -16.50
C PRO A 542 3.04 -17.47 -17.30
N GLN A 543 3.80 -17.77 -18.35
CA GLN A 543 3.62 -18.97 -19.15
C GLN A 543 4.19 -20.21 -18.45
N HIS A 544 3.56 -21.35 -18.68
CA HIS A 544 3.89 -22.64 -18.08
C HIS A 544 4.17 -23.75 -19.09
N SER A 545 4.53 -23.44 -20.33
CA SER A 545 4.93 -24.41 -21.36
C SER A 545 6.13 -25.28 -20.96
N PHE A 546 6.87 -24.92 -19.90
CA PHE A 546 7.94 -25.75 -19.35
C PHE A 546 7.43 -27.03 -18.66
N LEU A 547 6.15 -27.09 -18.27
CA LEU A 547 5.49 -28.28 -17.73
C LEU A 547 5.18 -29.29 -18.83
N SER A 548 5.12 -30.57 -18.46
CA SER A 548 4.72 -31.64 -19.39
C SER A 548 3.23 -31.54 -19.76
N ASP A 549 2.81 -32.18 -20.86
CA ASP A 549 1.39 -32.24 -21.24
C ASP A 549 0.52 -32.87 -20.15
N GLY A 550 1.04 -33.90 -19.47
CA GLY A 550 0.39 -34.54 -18.33
C GLY A 550 0.23 -33.61 -17.12
N ASP A 551 1.23 -32.78 -16.84
CA ASP A 551 1.18 -31.81 -15.74
C ASP A 551 0.15 -30.70 -16.01
N ILE A 552 0.13 -30.16 -17.22
CA ILE A 552 -0.86 -29.14 -17.64
C ILE A 552 -2.28 -29.72 -17.55
N ALA A 553 -2.48 -30.95 -18.04
CA ALA A 553 -3.78 -31.62 -17.96
C ALA A 553 -4.25 -31.80 -16.50
N GLN A 554 -3.36 -32.22 -15.62
CA GLN A 554 -3.65 -32.42 -14.20
C GLN A 554 -3.98 -31.12 -13.48
N VAL A 555 -3.20 -30.05 -13.68
CA VAL A 555 -3.44 -28.77 -12.99
C VAL A 555 -4.72 -28.09 -13.48
N LEU A 556 -5.01 -28.14 -14.79
CA LEU A 556 -6.27 -27.63 -15.33
C LEU A 556 -7.46 -28.43 -14.83
N THR A 557 -7.34 -29.76 -14.78
CA THR A 557 -8.37 -30.62 -14.19
C THR A 557 -8.65 -30.26 -12.74
N TYR A 558 -7.59 -30.04 -11.95
CA TYR A 558 -7.71 -29.57 -10.56
C TYR A 558 -8.44 -28.23 -10.51
N VAL A 559 -8.00 -27.21 -11.25
CA VAL A 559 -8.62 -25.88 -11.27
C VAL A 559 -10.11 -25.93 -11.68
N ARG A 560 -10.44 -26.77 -12.66
CA ARG A 560 -11.81 -26.92 -13.20
C ARG A 560 -12.77 -27.70 -12.30
N ASN A 561 -12.26 -28.43 -11.31
CA ASN A 561 -13.07 -29.27 -10.40
C ASN A 561 -12.90 -28.89 -8.92
N ASN A 562 -12.24 -27.76 -8.64
CA ASN A 562 -12.05 -27.23 -7.29
C ASN A 562 -12.57 -25.80 -7.22
N PHE A 563 -12.56 -25.22 -6.01
CA PHE A 563 -13.03 -23.84 -5.76
C PHE A 563 -14.51 -23.62 -6.07
N GLY A 564 -15.32 -24.69 -6.00
CA GLY A 564 -16.73 -24.68 -6.39
C GLY A 564 -16.97 -24.82 -7.90
N ASN A 565 -15.92 -25.02 -8.69
CA ASN A 565 -16.04 -25.32 -10.11
C ASN A 565 -16.46 -26.78 -10.31
N ASN A 566 -17.26 -27.03 -11.34
CA ASN A 566 -17.69 -28.36 -11.76
C ASN A 566 -17.67 -28.44 -13.29
N SER A 567 -16.46 -28.53 -13.84
CA SER A 567 -16.22 -28.47 -15.28
C SER A 567 -15.42 -29.69 -15.77
N SER A 568 -15.59 -30.02 -17.05
CA SER A 568 -14.98 -31.21 -17.66
C SER A 568 -13.47 -31.32 -17.46
N LEU A 569 -12.95 -32.54 -17.26
CA LEU A 569 -11.52 -32.79 -17.10
C LEU A 569 -10.74 -32.40 -18.36
N VAL A 570 -9.46 -32.05 -18.20
CA VAL A 570 -8.53 -31.83 -19.32
C VAL A 570 -7.63 -33.05 -19.45
N THR A 571 -7.52 -33.59 -20.65
CA THR A 571 -6.70 -34.76 -20.97
C THR A 571 -5.34 -34.36 -21.53
N THR A 572 -4.36 -35.26 -21.43
CA THR A 572 -3.02 -35.06 -21.98
C THR A 572 -3.03 -34.87 -23.50
N ASP A 573 -3.89 -35.59 -24.23
CA ASP A 573 -3.98 -35.47 -25.69
C ASP A 573 -4.60 -34.14 -26.14
N GLU A 574 -5.57 -33.61 -25.40
CA GLU A 574 -6.08 -32.24 -25.63
C GLU A 574 -4.96 -31.21 -25.47
N VAL A 575 -4.16 -31.31 -24.41
CA VAL A 575 -3.01 -30.40 -24.20
C VAL A 575 -1.99 -30.51 -25.32
N LYS A 576 -1.64 -31.74 -25.69
CA LYS A 576 -0.69 -32.03 -26.77
C LYS A 576 -1.16 -31.44 -28.11
N THR A 577 -2.47 -31.53 -28.39
CA THR A 577 -3.07 -30.97 -29.61
C THR A 577 -2.88 -29.45 -29.67
N VAL A 578 -3.25 -28.75 -28.59
CA VAL A 578 -3.09 -27.29 -28.50
C VAL A 578 -1.61 -26.89 -28.50
N ARG A 579 -0.74 -27.61 -27.78
CA ARG A 579 0.70 -27.31 -27.78
C ARG A 579 1.29 -27.38 -29.18
N ASN A 580 0.91 -28.39 -29.96
CA ASN A 580 1.36 -28.55 -31.33
C ASN A 580 0.81 -27.44 -32.24
N SER A 581 -0.45 -27.03 -32.08
CA SER A 581 -1.03 -25.94 -32.88
C SER A 581 -0.35 -24.59 -32.62
N LEU A 582 0.20 -24.40 -31.42
CA LEU A 582 0.98 -23.21 -31.05
C LEU A 582 2.47 -23.28 -31.45
N GLY A 583 2.91 -24.37 -32.10
CA GLY A 583 4.31 -24.54 -32.52
C GLY A 583 5.30 -24.70 -31.35
N LEU A 584 4.83 -25.06 -30.16
CA LEU A 584 5.68 -25.24 -28.98
C LEU A 584 6.32 -26.63 -28.99
N SER A 585 7.62 -26.71 -28.67
CA SER A 585 8.34 -27.98 -28.62
C SER A 585 7.77 -28.95 -27.57
N LYS A 586 7.78 -30.24 -27.92
CA LYS A 586 7.38 -31.35 -27.02
C LYS A 586 8.31 -31.41 -25.80
N LYS A 587 7.74 -31.68 -24.63
CA LYS A 587 8.48 -32.05 -23.42
C LYS A 587 7.96 -33.34 -22.84
#